data_AF-A0A2U8U3Y3-F1
#
_entry.id   AF-A0A2U8U3Y3-F1
#
_cell.length_a   1.000
_cell.length_b   1.000
_cell.length_c   1.000
_cell.angle_alpha   90.00
_cell.angle_beta   90.00
_cell.angle_gamma   90.00
#
_symmetry.space_group_name_H-M   'P 1'
#
loop_
_entity.id
_entity.type
_entity.pdbx_description
1 polymer ?
#
loop_
_entity_poly.entity_id
_entity_poly.type
_entity_poly.pdbx_seq_one_letter_code
_entity_poly.pdbx_strand_id
1 'polypeptide(L)'
;MSLFWSALFVGTISVMGASREKKSLLKKRALEWSLAIFFSALVLWGGFDEEGHFQFIELFEWGGCLAWGPLLFALDGVSLFFLLLTTFLIPTCILISQKSTRFLFKEFLLCLFFLEALLAGVFLVFDLFLFYIFFEGVLIPMFFLI
;
A
#
# COMPACT_ATOMS: atom_id res chain seq x y z
N MET A 1 -6.56 1.48 -11.10
CA MET A 1 -6.30 1.45 -9.65
C MET A 1 -6.49 0.03 -9.09
N SER A 2 -7.42 -0.75 -9.61
CA SER A 2 -7.60 -2.19 -9.34
C SER A 2 -6.33 -3.04 -9.46
N LEU A 3 -5.50 -2.82 -10.49
CA LEU A 3 -4.21 -3.51 -10.65
C LEU A 3 -3.27 -3.26 -9.48
N PHE A 4 -3.18 -2.01 -9.00
CA PHE A 4 -2.36 -1.63 -7.86
C PHE A 4 -2.83 -2.34 -6.58
N TRP A 5 -4.14 -2.31 -6.29
CA TRP A 5 -4.70 -3.03 -5.15
C TRP A 5 -4.46 -4.54 -5.23
N SER A 6 -4.62 -5.13 -6.42
CA SER A 6 -4.36 -6.56 -6.61
C SER A 6 -2.90 -6.93 -6.35
N ALA A 7 -1.94 -6.10 -6.77
CA ALA A 7 -0.52 -6.33 -6.53
C ALA A 7 -0.19 -6.28 -5.03
N LEU A 8 -0.78 -5.34 -4.28
CA LEU A 8 -0.65 -5.25 -2.82
C LEU A 8 -1.17 -6.50 -2.11
N PHE A 9 -2.39 -6.93 -2.44
CA PHE A 9 -2.99 -8.11 -1.80
C PHE A 9 -2.21 -9.39 -2.12
N VAL A 10 -1.85 -9.61 -3.39
CA VAL A 10 -1.09 -10.80 -3.80
C VAL A 10 0.31 -10.78 -3.17
N GLY A 11 0.95 -9.61 -3.08
CA GLY A 11 2.24 -9.46 -2.40
C GLY A 11 2.18 -9.85 -0.92
N THR A 12 1.17 -9.35 -0.21
CA THR A 12 0.95 -9.67 1.21
C THR A 12 0.72 -11.17 1.43
N ILE A 13 -0.15 -11.79 0.62
CA ILE A 13 -0.45 -13.24 0.69
C ILE A 13 0.80 -14.07 0.37
N SER A 14 1.59 -13.66 -0.62
CA SER A 14 2.83 -14.34 -1.02
C SER A 14 3.88 -14.37 0.10
N VAL A 15 4.02 -13.25 0.84
CA VAL A 15 4.89 -13.15 2.02
C VAL A 15 4.31 -13.96 3.19
N MET A 16 2.99 -13.92 3.39
CA MET A 16 2.32 -14.69 4.44
C MET A 16 2.46 -16.21 4.24
N GLY A 17 2.42 -16.70 3.00
CA GLY A 17 2.60 -18.11 2.66
C GLY A 17 4.06 -18.61 2.72
N ALA A 18 5.05 -17.72 2.82
CA ALA A 18 6.45 -18.10 2.91
C ALA A 18 6.85 -18.58 4.32
N SER A 19 7.70 -19.61 4.39
CA SER A 19 8.22 -20.14 5.66
C SER A 19 9.15 -19.14 6.35
N ARG A 20 9.03 -19.04 7.69
CA ARG A 20 9.83 -18.16 8.55
C ARG A 20 11.33 -18.48 8.52
N GLU A 21 11.70 -19.72 8.23
CA GLU A 21 13.07 -20.20 8.31
C GLU A 21 13.97 -19.66 7.18
N LYS A 22 13.41 -19.40 5.99
CA LYS A 22 14.17 -18.99 4.80
C LYS A 22 14.12 -17.48 4.60
N LYS A 23 14.89 -16.73 5.41
CA LYS A 23 14.98 -15.26 5.36
C LYS A 23 15.32 -14.71 3.97
N SER A 24 16.20 -15.38 3.21
CA SER A 24 16.58 -14.95 1.85
C SER A 24 15.43 -15.03 0.86
N LEU A 25 14.60 -16.08 0.93
CA LEU A 25 13.41 -16.23 0.08
C LEU A 25 12.32 -15.23 0.45
N LEU A 26 12.10 -15.01 1.75
CA LEU A 26 11.17 -13.99 2.24
C LEU A 26 11.53 -12.60 1.69
N LYS A 27 12.80 -12.22 1.83
CA LYS A 27 13.30 -10.95 1.30
C LYS A 27 13.12 -10.86 -0.21
N LYS A 28 13.51 -11.90 -0.96
CA LYS A 28 13.41 -11.90 -2.42
C LYS A 28 11.96 -11.69 -2.87
N ARG A 29 11.02 -12.43 -2.28
CA ARG A 29 9.58 -12.28 -2.58
C ARG A 29 9.06 -10.90 -2.20
N ALA A 30 9.39 -10.40 -1.00
CA ALA A 30 8.98 -9.07 -0.57
C ALA A 30 9.51 -7.98 -1.51
N LEU A 31 10.78 -8.09 -1.94
CA LEU A 31 11.37 -7.13 -2.86
C LEU A 31 10.71 -7.19 -4.24
N GLU A 32 10.51 -8.39 -4.80
CA GLU A 32 9.81 -8.59 -6.08
C GLU A 32 8.41 -7.98 -6.07
N TRP A 33 7.63 -8.22 -5.01
CA TRP A 33 6.28 -7.68 -4.91
C TRP A 33 6.27 -6.17 -4.65
N SER A 34 7.16 -5.64 -3.80
CA SER A 34 7.28 -4.17 -3.59
C SER A 34 7.66 -3.43 -4.88
N LEU A 35 8.54 -4.02 -5.71
CA LEU A 35 8.89 -3.46 -7.01
C LEU A 35 7.73 -3.55 -8.00
N ALA A 36 6.95 -4.64 -7.97
CA ALA A 36 5.74 -4.77 -8.78
C ALA A 36 4.69 -3.71 -8.40
N ILE A 37 4.51 -3.43 -7.12
CA ILE A 37 3.61 -2.37 -6.63
C ILE A 37 4.10 -0.99 -7.09
N PHE A 38 5.38 -0.68 -6.92
CA PHE A 38 5.98 0.55 -7.44
C PHE A 38 5.81 0.70 -8.96
N PHE A 39 6.02 -0.37 -9.72
CA PHE A 39 5.81 -0.34 -11.16
C PHE A 39 4.35 -0.11 -11.52
N SER A 40 3.41 -0.71 -10.77
CA SER A 40 1.98 -0.44 -10.97
C SER A 40 1.61 1.02 -10.68
N ALA A 41 2.27 1.67 -9.71
CA ALA A 41 2.11 3.10 -9.45
C ALA A 41 2.70 3.95 -10.59
N LEU A 42 3.82 3.55 -11.20
CA LEU A 42 4.35 4.21 -12.41
C LEU A 42 3.42 4.09 -13.61
N VAL A 43 2.75 2.94 -13.78
CA VAL A 43 1.74 2.77 -14.84
C VAL A 43 0.55 3.71 -14.62
N LEU A 44 0.12 3.89 -13.36
CA LEU A 44 -0.92 4.88 -13.02
C LEU A 44 -0.47 6.31 -13.34
N TRP A 45 0.81 6.63 -13.09
CA TRP A 45 1.38 7.93 -13.47
C TRP A 45 1.40 8.17 -14.97
N GLY A 46 1.84 7.19 -15.76
CA GLY A 46 1.88 7.32 -17.23
C GLY A 46 0.50 7.39 -17.90
N GLY A 47 -0.56 6.99 -17.19
CA GLY A 47 -1.94 7.10 -17.65
C GLY A 47 -2.71 8.29 -17.08
N PHE A 48 -2.06 9.15 -16.30
CA PHE A 48 -2.68 10.32 -15.69
C PHE A 48 -2.62 11.51 -16.65
N ASP A 49 -3.78 12.10 -16.95
CA ASP A 49 -3.89 13.30 -17.78
C ASP A 49 -3.87 14.57 -16.90
N GLU A 50 -3.17 15.62 -17.32
CA GLU A 50 -2.95 16.84 -16.53
C GLU A 50 -4.14 17.81 -16.54
N GLU A 51 -5.26 17.45 -17.19
CA GLU A 51 -6.45 18.30 -17.36
C GLU A 51 -7.24 18.60 -16.06
N GLY A 52 -6.65 18.38 -14.88
CA GLY A 52 -7.16 18.91 -13.60
C GLY A 52 -8.39 18.21 -13.02
N HIS A 53 -8.78 17.07 -13.59
CA HIS A 53 -9.91 16.27 -13.11
C HIS A 53 -9.44 15.06 -12.30
N PHE A 54 -10.21 14.71 -11.27
CA PHE A 54 -10.03 13.44 -10.55
C PHE A 54 -10.16 12.27 -11.52
N GLN A 55 -9.14 11.41 -11.55
CA GLN A 55 -9.08 10.26 -12.45
C GLN A 55 -9.05 8.95 -11.65
N PHE A 56 -9.31 7.84 -12.34
CA PHE A 56 -9.33 6.50 -11.75
C PHE A 56 -10.29 6.37 -10.55
N ILE A 57 -11.52 6.83 -10.72
CA ILE A 57 -12.54 6.77 -9.69
C ILE A 57 -13.03 5.32 -9.52
N GLU A 58 -12.83 4.76 -8.33
CA GLU A 58 -13.41 3.47 -7.93
C GLU A 58 -14.44 3.73 -6.83
N LEU A 59 -15.69 3.38 -7.13
CA LEU A 59 -16.83 3.45 -6.23
C LEU A 59 -17.10 2.06 -5.66
N PHE A 60 -16.95 1.92 -4.34
CA PHE A 60 -17.40 0.75 -3.60
C PHE A 60 -18.68 1.11 -2.85
N GLU A 61 -19.81 0.61 -3.33
CA GLU A 61 -21.08 0.76 -2.62
C GLU A 61 -21.06 -0.13 -1.36
N TRP A 62 -21.04 0.49 -0.18
CA TRP A 62 -21.18 -0.23 1.08
C TRP A 62 -22.63 -0.66 1.27
N GLY A 63 -22.96 -1.89 0.86
CA GLY A 63 -24.31 -2.48 0.89
C GLY A 63 -24.77 -2.92 2.29
N GLY A 64 -24.72 -2.03 3.28
CA GLY A 64 -25.21 -2.28 4.65
C GLY A 64 -26.33 -1.32 5.08
N CYS A 65 -27.10 -1.70 6.11
CA CYS A 65 -28.17 -0.87 6.71
C CYS A 65 -27.67 0.50 7.26
N LEU A 66 -26.36 0.65 7.42
CA LEU A 66 -25.69 1.90 7.77
C LEU A 66 -25.35 2.66 6.48
N ALA A 67 -26.12 3.69 6.17
CA ALA A 67 -25.95 4.59 5.02
C ALA A 67 -24.74 5.52 5.21
N TRP A 68 -23.53 4.96 5.23
CA TRP A 68 -22.28 5.72 5.35
C TRP A 68 -21.80 6.32 4.03
N GLY A 69 -22.55 6.13 2.94
CA GLY A 69 -22.20 6.61 1.60
C GLY A 69 -21.28 5.65 0.84
N PRO A 70 -21.08 5.86 -0.47
CA PRO A 70 -20.16 5.07 -1.27
C PRO A 70 -18.71 5.38 -0.89
N LEU A 71 -17.89 4.34 -0.73
CA LEU A 71 -16.44 4.46 -0.65
C LEU A 71 -15.92 4.94 -2.00
N LEU A 72 -15.56 6.23 -2.07
CA LEU A 72 -14.98 6.81 -3.26
C LEU A 72 -13.46 6.90 -3.11
N PHE A 73 -12.76 6.14 -3.94
CA PHE A 73 -11.34 6.28 -4.14
C PHE A 73 -11.11 7.02 -5.46
N ALA A 74 -10.29 8.07 -5.44
CA ALA A 74 -9.96 8.85 -6.62
C ALA A 74 -8.50 9.29 -6.57
N LEU A 75 -7.89 9.40 -7.75
CA LEU A 75 -6.55 9.93 -7.91
C LEU A 75 -6.61 11.40 -8.34
N ASP A 76 -5.88 12.22 -7.59
CA ASP A 76 -5.55 13.60 -7.94
C ASP A 76 -4.03 13.71 -8.21
N GLY A 77 -3.59 14.78 -8.87
CA GLY A 77 -2.19 15.02 -9.20
C GLY A 77 -1.30 15.02 -7.97
N VAL A 78 -1.75 15.60 -6.84
CA VAL A 78 -1.00 15.60 -5.59
C VAL A 78 -0.92 14.20 -4.96
N SER A 79 -2.05 13.50 -4.86
CA SER A 79 -2.11 12.13 -4.32
C SER A 79 -1.23 11.16 -5.09
N LEU A 80 -1.10 11.35 -6.40
CA LEU A 80 -0.25 10.52 -7.26
C LEU A 80 1.23 10.63 -6.89
N PHE A 81 1.75 11.84 -6.65
CA PHE A 81 3.14 12.02 -6.22
C PHE A 81 3.41 11.35 -4.87
N PHE A 82 2.48 11.45 -3.93
CA PHE A 82 2.60 10.78 -2.64
C PHE A 82 2.53 9.26 -2.76
N LEU A 83 1.66 8.72 -3.63
CA LEU A 83 1.60 7.29 -3.92
C LEU A 83 2.90 6.77 -4.54
N LEU A 84 3.50 7.51 -5.48
CA LEU A 84 4.81 7.16 -6.04
C LEU A 84 5.90 7.19 -4.98
N LEU A 85 5.89 8.19 -4.10
CA LEU A 85 6.87 8.30 -3.03
C LEU A 85 6.77 7.14 -2.04
N THR A 86 5.55 6.79 -1.59
CA THR A 86 5.36 5.70 -0.63
C THR A 86 5.78 4.36 -1.21
N THR A 87 5.35 4.05 -2.42
CA THR A 87 5.69 2.80 -3.12
C THR A 87 7.18 2.71 -3.47
N PHE A 88 7.87 3.84 -3.62
CA PHE A 88 9.33 3.88 -3.78
C PHE A 88 10.09 3.65 -2.45
N LEU A 89 9.55 4.11 -1.32
CA LEU A 89 10.19 3.97 -0.02
C LEU A 89 10.16 2.52 0.49
N ILE A 90 9.10 1.76 0.24
CA ILE A 90 8.97 0.36 0.69
C ILE A 90 10.11 -0.57 0.22
N PRO A 91 10.45 -0.67 -1.09
CA PRO A 91 11.57 -1.49 -1.54
C PRO A 91 12.90 -1.01 -0.92
N THR A 92 13.07 0.30 -0.74
CA THR A 92 14.25 0.90 -0.10
C THR A 92 14.37 0.46 1.36
N CYS A 93 13.27 0.49 2.13
CA CYS A 93 13.20 -0.01 3.50
C CYS A 93 13.56 -1.50 3.59
N ILE A 94 13.04 -2.33 2.66
CA ILE A 94 13.35 -3.76 2.59
C ILE A 94 14.85 -3.99 2.33
N LEU A 95 15.48 -3.18 1.48
CA LEU A 95 16.92 -3.28 1.20
C LEU A 95 17.77 -2.94 2.44
N ILE A 96 17.43 -1.88 3.16
CA ILE A 96 18.18 -1.41 4.33
C ILE A 96 18.02 -2.37 5.52
N SER A 97 16.81 -2.91 5.73
CA SER A 97 16.48 -3.76 6.88
C SER A 97 17.34 -5.02 7.02
N GLN A 98 18.03 -5.47 5.95
CA GLN A 98 18.87 -6.67 5.94
C GLN A 98 19.90 -6.71 7.08
N LYS A 99 20.49 -5.55 7.44
CA LYS A 99 21.52 -5.49 8.48
C LYS A 99 20.96 -5.29 9.88
N SER A 100 19.75 -4.75 9.99
CA SER A 100 19.15 -4.32 11.26
C SER A 100 18.31 -5.44 11.93
N THR A 101 17.47 -6.14 11.15
CA THR A 101 16.41 -6.98 11.73
C THR A 101 16.86 -8.44 11.93
N ARG A 102 17.14 -8.83 13.18
CA ARG A 102 17.55 -10.21 13.54
C ARG A 102 16.38 -11.14 13.89
N PHE A 103 15.32 -10.63 14.51
CA PHE A 103 14.15 -11.39 14.97
C PHE A 103 12.88 -10.98 14.21
N LEU A 104 11.93 -11.91 14.05
CA LEU A 104 10.60 -11.66 13.47
C LEU A 104 10.60 -10.90 12.11
N PHE A 105 11.53 -11.27 11.23
CA PHE A 105 11.69 -10.60 9.92
C PHE A 105 10.44 -10.72 9.03
N LYS A 106 9.68 -11.81 9.17
CA LYS A 106 8.45 -12.01 8.39
C LYS A 106 7.37 -11.02 8.82
N GLU A 107 7.20 -10.87 10.12
CA GLU A 107 6.21 -9.97 10.74
C GLU A 107 6.54 -8.51 10.42
N PHE A 108 7.82 -8.13 10.46
CA PHE A 108 8.30 -6.82 10.01
C PHE A 108 7.92 -6.54 8.54
N LEU A 109 8.16 -7.49 7.63
CA LEU A 109 7.78 -7.34 6.23
C LEU A 109 6.26 -7.19 6.08
N LEU A 110 5.46 -8.02 6.76
CA LEU A 110 4.00 -7.90 6.71
C LEU A 110 3.52 -6.54 7.22
N CYS A 111 4.13 -6.00 8.29
CA CYS A 111 3.82 -4.65 8.78
C CYS A 111 4.16 -3.57 7.74
N LEU A 112 5.26 -3.72 6.99
CA LEU A 112 5.59 -2.79 5.90
C LEU A 112 4.57 -2.81 4.75
N PHE A 113 4.14 -3.99 4.29
CA PHE A 113 3.10 -4.09 3.24
C PHE A 113 1.75 -3.55 3.72
N PHE A 114 1.41 -3.80 4.99
CA PHE A 114 0.16 -3.29 5.55
C PHE A 114 0.22 -1.77 5.77
N LEU A 115 1.38 -1.23 6.18
CA LEU A 115 1.64 0.21 6.21
C LEU A 115 1.48 0.84 4.83
N GLU A 116 2.04 0.21 3.78
CA GLU A 116 1.91 0.66 2.39
C GLU A 116 0.44 0.74 1.95
N ALA A 117 -0.35 -0.30 2.22
CA ALA A 117 -1.76 -0.34 1.88
C ALA A 117 -2.57 0.76 2.59
N LEU A 118 -2.30 1.01 3.87
CA LEU A 118 -2.97 2.06 4.63
C LEU A 118 -2.57 3.46 4.14
N LEU A 119 -1.28 3.70 3.89
CA LEU A 119 -0.80 4.96 3.32
C LEU A 119 -1.39 5.22 1.94
N ALA A 120 -1.47 4.19 1.08
CA ALA A 120 -2.17 4.31 -0.19
C ALA A 120 -3.65 4.68 0.02
N GLY A 121 -4.32 4.07 0.99
CA GLY A 121 -5.68 4.45 1.39
C GLY A 121 -5.81 5.92 1.79
N VAL A 122 -4.89 6.43 2.63
CA VAL A 122 -4.88 7.84 3.07
C VAL A 122 -4.85 8.81 1.88
N PHE A 123 -4.05 8.51 0.84
CA PHE A 123 -3.93 9.40 -0.32
C PHE A 123 -5.02 9.22 -1.38
N LEU A 124 -5.65 8.05 -1.45
CA LEU A 124 -6.65 7.71 -2.46
C LEU A 124 -8.09 8.00 -2.01
N VAL A 125 -8.35 8.06 -0.71
CA VAL A 125 -9.70 8.29 -0.18
C VAL A 125 -10.10 9.75 -0.33
N PHE A 126 -11.35 9.95 -0.78
CA PHE A 126 -11.94 11.28 -0.89
C PHE A 126 -12.80 11.70 0.31
N ASP A 127 -13.35 10.73 1.05
CA ASP A 127 -14.20 11.00 2.23
C ASP A 127 -13.35 11.25 3.49
N LEU A 128 -13.59 12.37 4.17
CA LEU A 128 -12.90 12.76 5.42
C LEU A 128 -13.01 11.71 6.53
N PHE A 129 -14.15 11.03 6.65
CA PHE A 129 -14.33 10.02 7.70
C PHE A 129 -13.43 8.80 7.46
N LEU A 130 -13.41 8.31 6.22
CA LEU A 130 -12.56 7.19 5.82
C LEU A 130 -11.08 7.59 5.86
N PHE A 131 -10.74 8.81 5.44
CA PHE A 131 -9.40 9.35 5.56
C PHE A 131 -8.91 9.27 7.00
N TYR A 132 -9.74 9.67 7.97
CA TYR A 132 -9.39 9.60 9.40
C TYR A 132 -9.14 8.17 9.87
N ILE A 133 -9.95 7.21 9.45
CA ILE A 133 -9.76 5.78 9.77
C ILE A 133 -8.43 5.27 9.23
N PHE A 134 -8.11 5.54 7.96
CA PHE A 134 -6.84 5.13 7.37
C PHE A 134 -5.65 5.84 8.05
N PHE A 135 -5.80 7.12 8.34
CA PHE A 135 -4.77 7.95 8.98
C PHE A 135 -4.41 7.43 10.37
N GLU A 136 -5.40 7.18 11.23
CA GLU A 136 -5.18 6.56 12.55
C GLU A 136 -4.73 5.10 12.42
N GLY A 137 -5.22 4.39 11.40
CA GLY A 137 -4.83 3.02 11.10
C GLY A 137 -3.33 2.85 10.87
N VAL A 138 -2.67 3.85 10.26
CA VAL A 138 -1.20 3.87 10.02
C VAL A 138 -0.40 3.77 11.32
N LEU A 139 -0.96 4.19 12.46
CA LEU A 139 -0.28 4.09 13.75
C LEU A 139 -0.10 2.64 14.21
N ILE A 140 -1.00 1.73 13.83
CA ILE A 140 -0.94 0.32 14.25
C ILE A 140 0.34 -0.35 13.74
N PRO A 141 0.68 -0.31 12.43
CA PRO A 141 1.91 -0.95 11.94
C PRO A 141 3.15 -0.20 12.39
N MET A 142 3.09 1.13 12.47
CA MET A 142 4.21 1.92 12.97
C MET A 142 4.60 1.52 14.39
N PHE A 143 3.63 1.26 15.27
CA PHE A 143 3.91 0.80 16.63
C PHE A 143 4.69 -0.53 16.66
N PHE A 144 4.43 -1.45 15.72
CA PHE A 144 5.17 -2.72 15.65
C PHE A 144 6.55 -2.59 14.97
N LEU A 145 6.77 -1.53 14.18
CA LEU A 145 8.03 -1.31 13.45
C LEU A 145 9.11 -0.63 14.30
N ILE A 146 8.72 0.17 15.30
CA ILE A 146 9.59 0.94 16.19
C ILE A 146 9.92 0.12 17.44
#